data_AF-A0A1I7FLK9-F1
#
_entry.id   AF-A0A1I7FLK9-F1
#
_cell.length_a   1.000
_cell.length_b   1.000
_cell.length_c   1.000
_cell.angle_alpha   90.00
_cell.angle_beta   90.00
_cell.angle_gamma   90.00
#
_symmetry.space_group_name_H-M   'P 1'
#
loop_
_entity.id
_entity.type
_entity.pdbx_description
1 polymer ?
#
loop_
_entity_poly.entity_id
_entity_poly.type
_entity_poly.pdbx_seq_one_letter_code
_entity_poly.pdbx_strand_id
1 'polypeptide(L)'
;MAENPNPNPAPKPTDKPAAVPAATVLVVMERDYWPKGPRPADLPEDQEYRVRAGESAELGVDEAMDVVEAGIGRRDRAKVA
;
A
#
# COMPACT_ATOMS: atom_id res chain seq x y z
N MET A 1 56.67 5.23 -12.70
CA MET A 1 55.41 4.55 -13.05
C MET A 1 54.75 4.21 -11.72
N ALA A 2 53.66 4.88 -11.36
CA ALA A 2 52.99 4.71 -10.06
C ALA A 2 51.62 4.10 -10.32
N GLU A 3 51.46 2.83 -9.96
CA GLU A 3 50.13 2.20 -9.89
C GLU A 3 49.81 1.99 -8.41
N ASN A 4 48.82 2.75 -7.96
CA ASN A 4 48.27 2.71 -6.61
C ASN A 4 47.12 1.69 -6.63
N PRO A 5 47.21 0.52 -5.96
CA PRO A 5 46.10 -0.41 -5.94
C PRO A 5 45.07 0.09 -4.93
N ASN A 6 43.94 0.62 -5.40
CA ASN A 6 42.79 0.88 -4.55
C ASN A 6 41.89 -0.36 -4.57
N PRO A 7 41.83 -1.19 -3.50
CA PRO A 7 40.91 -2.30 -3.43
C PRO A 7 39.59 -1.79 -2.85
N ASN A 8 38.76 -1.13 -3.64
CA ASN A 8 37.38 -0.94 -3.26
C ASN A 8 36.51 -1.85 -4.14
N PRO A 9 36.18 -3.08 -3.71
CA PRO A 9 35.14 -3.83 -4.37
C PRO A 9 33.84 -3.07 -4.13
N ALA A 10 33.33 -2.42 -5.17
CA ALA A 10 32.00 -1.83 -5.14
C ALA A 10 31.01 -2.91 -4.67
N PRO A 11 30.18 -2.66 -3.64
CA PRO A 11 29.11 -3.59 -3.31
C PRO A 11 28.21 -3.67 -4.53
N LYS A 12 28.08 -4.87 -5.12
CA LYS A 12 27.09 -5.12 -6.15
C LYS A 12 25.73 -4.78 -5.55
N PRO A 13 24.95 -3.84 -6.10
CA PRO A 13 23.57 -3.71 -5.69
C PRO A 13 22.87 -4.95 -6.23
N THR A 14 22.62 -5.93 -5.37
CA THR A 14 21.60 -6.95 -5.62
C THR A 14 20.26 -6.27 -5.45
N ASP A 15 19.95 -5.35 -6.37
CA ASP A 15 18.63 -4.75 -6.48
C ASP A 15 17.76 -5.77 -7.21
N LYS A 16 17.33 -6.80 -6.46
CA LYS A 16 15.96 -7.30 -6.68
C LYS A 16 15.13 -6.03 -6.68
N PRO A 17 14.36 -5.70 -7.74
CA PRO A 17 13.63 -4.44 -7.76
C PRO A 17 12.88 -4.37 -6.44
N ALA A 18 13.30 -3.43 -5.57
CA ALA A 18 12.55 -3.13 -4.37
C ALA A 18 11.16 -2.85 -4.91
N ALA A 19 10.21 -3.75 -4.65
CA ALA A 19 8.86 -3.61 -5.16
C ALA A 19 8.45 -2.19 -4.81
N VAL A 20 8.38 -1.33 -5.82
CA VAL A 20 8.13 0.09 -5.64
C VAL A 20 6.89 0.10 -4.77
N PRO A 21 6.92 0.65 -3.54
CA PRO A 21 5.78 0.55 -2.66
C PRO A 21 4.62 1.14 -3.45
N ALA A 22 3.66 0.28 -3.81
CA ALA A 22 2.49 0.72 -4.55
C ALA A 22 1.90 1.85 -3.72
N ALA A 23 1.87 3.06 -4.26
CA ALA A 23 1.43 4.22 -3.48
C ALA A 23 0.03 3.90 -2.94
N THR A 24 -0.11 3.89 -1.62
CA THR A 24 -1.41 3.70 -0.99
C THR A 24 -2.02 5.05 -0.69
N VAL A 25 -3.34 5.09 -0.67
CA VAL A 25 -4.15 6.26 -0.36
C VAL A 25 -5.19 5.87 0.67
N LEU A 26 -5.38 6.75 1.65
CA LEU A 26 -6.38 6.57 2.67
C LEU A 26 -7.76 6.94 2.10
N VAL A 27 -8.70 6.01 2.21
CA VAL A 27 -10.09 6.18 1.78
C VAL A 27 -11.00 5.93 2.97
N VAL A 28 -11.90 6.86 3.27
CA VAL A 28 -13.00 6.65 4.21
C VAL A 28 -14.12 5.95 3.49
N MET A 29 -14.50 4.77 3.96
CA MET A 29 -15.62 4.02 3.41
C MET A 29 -16.94 4.68 3.79
N GLU A 30 -17.83 4.88 2.84
CA GLU A 30 -19.21 5.32 3.08
C GLU A 30 -20.17 4.13 3.15
N ARG A 31 -19.73 2.97 2.67
CA ARG A 31 -20.47 1.68 2.68
C ARG A 31 -19.53 0.55 3.07
N ASP A 32 -20.09 -0.56 3.54
CA ASP A 32 -19.30 -1.76 3.78
C ASP A 32 -18.58 -2.18 2.50
N TYR A 33 -17.26 -2.35 2.59
CA TYR A 33 -16.37 -2.69 1.50
C TYR A 33 -15.63 -3.99 1.80
N TRP A 34 -15.50 -4.87 0.82
CA TRP A 34 -14.75 -6.12 0.91
C TRP A 34 -13.47 -5.97 0.09
N PRO A 35 -12.32 -5.70 0.73
CA PRO A 35 -11.07 -5.50 0.01
C PRO A 35 -10.67 -6.79 -0.72
N LYS A 36 -10.12 -6.63 -1.92
CA LYS A 36 -9.61 -7.77 -2.71
C LYS A 36 -8.19 -8.17 -2.33
N GLY A 37 -7.56 -7.37 -1.47
CA GLY A 37 -6.21 -7.58 -0.96
C GLY A 37 -6.07 -8.81 -0.07
N PRO A 38 -4.83 -9.11 0.35
CA PRO A 38 -4.58 -10.19 1.29
C PRO A 38 -5.31 -9.92 2.61
N ARG A 39 -6.03 -10.92 3.09
CA ARG A 39 -6.64 -10.90 4.42
C ARG A 39 -5.56 -10.63 5.48
N PRO A 40 -5.77 -9.73 6.44
CA PRO A 40 -4.84 -9.50 7.54
C PRO A 40 -4.61 -10.78 8.33
N ALA A 41 -3.35 -11.08 8.66
CA ALA A 41 -2.99 -12.27 9.43
C ALA A 41 -3.60 -12.28 10.85
N ASP A 42 -3.84 -11.08 11.40
CA ASP A 42 -4.44 -10.88 12.72
C ASP A 42 -5.97 -11.00 12.73
N LEU A 43 -6.62 -11.15 11.57
CA LEU A 43 -8.08 -11.25 11.48
C LEU A 43 -8.54 -12.70 11.69
N PRO A 44 -9.27 -13.02 12.78
CA PRO A 44 -9.73 -14.38 13.11
C PRO A 44 -10.53 -15.00 11.96
N GLU A 45 -10.32 -16.27 11.60
CA GLU A 45 -10.94 -16.92 10.43
C GLU A 45 -12.47 -16.86 10.39
N ASP A 46 -13.12 -16.82 11.56
CA ASP A 46 -14.57 -16.68 11.72
C ASP A 46 -15.10 -15.28 11.39
N GLN A 47 -14.23 -14.29 11.25
CA GLN A 47 -14.60 -12.94 10.86
C GLN A 47 -14.51 -12.72 9.35
N GLU A 48 -15.33 -11.81 8.84
CA GLU A 48 -15.33 -11.43 7.45
C GLU A 48 -14.32 -10.30 7.21
N TYR A 49 -13.47 -10.42 6.19
CA TYR A 49 -12.56 -9.34 5.82
C TYR A 49 -13.33 -8.22 5.10
N ARG A 50 -13.82 -7.28 5.90
CA ARG A 50 -14.56 -6.10 5.44
C ARG A 50 -14.11 -4.86 6.18
N VAL A 51 -14.16 -3.73 5.49
CA VAL A 51 -14.01 -2.39 6.04
C VAL A 51 -15.41 -1.82 6.16
N ARG A 52 -15.84 -1.45 7.38
CA ARG A 52 -17.21 -0.98 7.57
C ARG A 52 -17.38 0.45 7.10
N ALA A 53 -18.63 0.82 6.79
CA ALA A 53 -18.99 2.22 6.59
C ALA A 53 -18.54 3.10 7.77
N GLY A 54 -17.84 4.19 7.49
CA GLY A 54 -17.24 5.11 8.45
C GLY A 54 -15.79 4.79 8.82
N GLU A 55 -15.28 3.60 8.50
CA GLU A 55 -13.87 3.26 8.71
C GLU A 55 -12.99 3.74 7.56
N SER A 56 -11.73 4.02 7.86
CA SER A 56 -10.72 4.35 6.85
C SER A 56 -9.86 3.14 6.52
N ALA A 57 -9.63 2.88 5.24
CA ALA A 57 -8.68 1.87 4.79
C ALA A 57 -7.60 2.47 3.88
N GLU A 58 -6.39 1.96 4.00
CA GLU A 58 -5.29 2.23 3.07
C GLU A 58 -5.41 1.28 1.89
N LEU A 59 -5.73 1.83 0.72
CA LEU A 59 -5.88 1.08 -0.53
C LEU A 59 -4.82 1.50 -1.52
N GLY A 60 -4.44 0.62 -2.45
CA GLY A 60 -3.60 1.03 -3.59
C GLY A 60 -4.30 2.12 -4.41
N VAL A 61 -3.53 2.98 -5.10
CA VAL A 61 -4.12 4.09 -5.90
C VAL A 61 -5.25 3.62 -6.82
N ASP A 62 -5.06 2.52 -7.55
CA ASP A 62 -6.05 2.00 -8.49
C ASP A 62 -7.33 1.56 -7.77
N GLU A 63 -7.21 0.76 -6.70
CA GLU A 63 -8.34 0.27 -5.91
C GLU A 63 -9.07 1.43 -5.19
N ALA A 64 -8.33 2.43 -4.71
CA ALA A 64 -8.91 3.62 -4.13
C ALA A 64 -9.70 4.45 -5.14
N MET A 65 -9.22 4.55 -6.39
CA MET A 65 -9.99 5.22 -7.45
C MET A 65 -11.26 4.43 -7.76
N ASP A 66 -11.19 3.11 -7.91
CA ASP A 66 -12.37 2.25 -8.11
C ASP A 66 -13.42 2.45 -6.99
N VAL A 67 -12.98 2.45 -5.73
CA VAL A 67 -13.87 2.64 -4.55
C VAL A 67 -14.52 4.02 -4.55
N VAL A 68 -13.79 5.05 -4.95
CA VAL A 68 -14.29 6.43 -5.03
C VAL A 68 -15.24 6.60 -6.21
N GLU A 69 -14.89 6.09 -7.39
CA GLU A 69 -15.72 6.16 -8.60
C GLU A 69 -17.01 5.36 -8.45
N ALA A 70 -16.97 4.23 -7.74
CA ALA A 70 -18.15 3.44 -7.40
C ALA A 70 -19.04 4.08 -6.31
N GLY A 71 -18.61 5.19 -5.69
CA GLY A 71 -19.32 5.83 -4.57
C GLY A 71 -19.40 4.93 -3.33
N ILE A 72 -18.43 4.04 -3.13
CA ILE A 72 -18.31 3.17 -1.95
C ILE A 72 -17.55 3.90 -0.84
N GLY A 73 -16.60 4.74 -1.20
CA GLY A 73 -15.80 5.53 -0.25
C GLY A 73 -15.36 6.86 -0.85
N ARG A 74 -14.69 7.67 -0.03
CA ARG A 74 -14.13 8.97 -0.41
C ARG A 74 -12.69 9.08 0.04
N ARG A 75 -11.83 9.70 -0.76
CA ARG A 75 -10.44 9.97 -0.36
C ARG A 75 -10.42 10.86 0.87
N ASP A 76 -9.70 10.43 1.90
CA ASP A 76 -9.46 11.27 3.08
C ASP A 76 -8.37 12.29 2.76
N ARG A 77 -8.77 13.53 2.43
CA ARG A 77 -7.82 14.65 2.25
C ARG A 77 -7.36 15.25 3.57
N ALA A 78 -7.99 14.91 4.70
CA ALA A 78 -7.72 15.55 5.99
C ALA A 78 -6.39 15.11 6.63
N LYS A 79 -5.89 13.91 6.32
CA LYS A 79 -4.57 13.43 6.79
C LYS A 79 -3.38 13.78 5.88
N VAL A 80 -3.60 14.50 4.77
CA VAL A 80 -2.50 15.03 3.94
C VAL A 80 -2.15 16.45 4.44
N ALA A 81 -1.59 16.53 5.64
CA ALA A 81 -1.08 17.77 6.24
C ALA A 81 0.26 17.52 6.93
#